data_AF-A0A353EC09-F1
#
_entry.id   AF-A0A353EC09-F1
#
_cell.length_a   1.000
_cell.length_b   1.000
_cell.length_c   1.000
_cell.angle_alpha   90.00
_cell.angle_beta   90.00
_cell.angle_gamma   90.00
#
_symmetry.space_group_name_H-M   'P 1'
#
loop_
_entity.id
_entity.type
_entity.pdbx_description
1 polymer ?
#
loop_
_entity_poly.entity_id
_entity_poly.type
_entity_poly.pdbx_seq_one_letter_code
_entity_poly.pdbx_strand_id
1 'polypeptide(L)'
;YLPFNETSGSIAYDSSANSLNGTLYSGSSVNSSNANWFPGVSGNSLFFDGNNQFVKMADGFDNFSQGLSVSMWVKKSEHNSYPRLIDFGDGESNNNIVLTYKSDGDFKYHTFDGTTNNGQTDYVDIPQLNDWINIAVT
;
A
#
# COMPACT_ATOMS: atom_id res chain seq x y z
N TYR A 1 7.06 7.09 -8.20
CA TYR A 1 6.44 7.85 -7.09
C TYR A 1 5.01 8.19 -7.48
N LEU A 2 4.05 7.71 -6.68
CA LEU A 2 2.63 8.01 -6.88
C LEU A 2 2.22 9.10 -5.88
N PRO A 3 1.99 10.35 -6.33
CA PRO A 3 1.51 11.42 -5.44
C PRO A 3 0.05 11.26 -5.05
N PHE A 4 -0.74 10.51 -5.84
CA PHE A 4 -2.19 10.41 -5.72
C PHE A 4 -2.90 11.79 -5.77
N ASN A 5 -2.46 12.64 -6.70
CA ASN A 5 -2.95 14.02 -6.83
C ASN A 5 -4.04 14.20 -7.90
N GLU A 6 -4.49 13.12 -8.51
CA GLU A 6 -5.61 13.13 -9.43
C GLU A 6 -6.92 13.48 -8.71
N THR A 7 -7.92 13.92 -9.47
CA THR A 7 -9.26 14.26 -8.96
C THR A 7 -10.34 13.34 -9.50
N SER A 8 -9.99 12.46 -10.44
CA SER A 8 -10.93 11.61 -11.16
C SER A 8 -10.23 10.50 -11.92
N GLY A 9 -11.00 9.46 -12.28
CA GLY A 9 -10.53 8.36 -13.11
C GLY A 9 -9.84 7.26 -12.31
N SER A 10 -9.32 6.27 -13.04
CA SER A 10 -8.79 5.02 -12.49
C SER A 10 -7.27 4.92 -12.49
N ILE A 11 -6.56 5.95 -12.95
CA ILE A 11 -5.09 5.93 -13.06
C ILE A 11 -4.49 6.81 -11.98
N ALA A 12 -3.56 6.26 -11.22
CA ALA A 12 -2.65 7.01 -10.37
C ALA A 12 -1.34 7.21 -11.15
N TYR A 13 -1.04 8.44 -11.56
CA TYR A 13 0.11 8.69 -12.42
C TYR A 13 1.41 8.68 -11.62
N ASP A 14 2.41 7.95 -12.12
CA ASP A 14 3.76 8.01 -11.61
C ASP A 14 4.43 9.30 -12.08
N SER A 15 4.81 10.15 -11.13
CA SER A 15 5.50 11.42 -11.40
C SER A 15 7.01 11.28 -11.52
N SER A 16 7.54 10.07 -11.35
CA SER A 16 8.96 9.77 -11.57
C SER A 16 9.25 9.48 -13.05
N ALA A 17 10.53 9.44 -13.41
CA ALA A 17 10.95 9.09 -14.77
C ALA A 17 10.61 7.65 -15.17
N ASN A 18 10.24 6.78 -14.22
CA ASN A 18 9.97 5.37 -14.49
C ASN A 18 8.59 5.12 -15.15
N SER A 19 7.66 6.08 -15.06
CA SER A 19 6.32 5.97 -15.67
C SER A 19 5.53 4.71 -15.24
N LEU A 20 5.77 4.21 -14.03
CA LEU A 20 5.10 3.01 -13.48
C LEU A 20 3.74 3.38 -12.86
N ASN A 21 2.82 3.83 -13.71
CA ASN A 21 1.48 4.25 -13.29
C ASN A 21 0.72 3.12 -12.60
N GLY A 22 0.00 3.45 -11.53
CA GLY A 22 -0.91 2.54 -10.86
C GLY A 22 -2.32 2.59 -11.47
N THR A 23 -3.06 1.48 -11.37
CA THR A 23 -4.48 1.43 -11.74
C THR A 23 -5.32 1.11 -10.51
N LEU A 24 -6.36 1.89 -10.25
CA LEU A 24 -7.30 1.69 -9.16
C LEU A 24 -8.30 0.58 -9.51
N TYR A 25 -8.49 -0.34 -8.58
CA TYR A 25 -9.44 -1.45 -8.68
C TYR A 25 -10.42 -1.45 -7.50
N SER A 26 -11.58 -2.06 -7.73
CA SER A 26 -12.52 -2.51 -6.68
C SER A 26 -12.91 -3.94 -7.02
N GLY A 27 -12.38 -4.89 -6.24
CA GLY A 27 -12.43 -6.30 -6.58
C GLY A 27 -11.72 -6.57 -7.92
N SER A 28 -12.37 -7.29 -8.83
CA SER A 28 -11.82 -7.63 -10.14
C SER A 28 -12.01 -6.55 -11.22
N SER A 29 -12.66 -5.44 -10.88
CA SER A 29 -13.02 -4.39 -11.84
C SER A 29 -12.16 -3.16 -11.67
N VAL A 30 -11.74 -2.54 -12.78
CA VAL A 30 -11.11 -1.21 -12.76
C VAL A 30 -12.11 -0.20 -12.20
N ASN A 31 -11.69 0.54 -11.19
CA ASN A 31 -12.52 1.51 -10.51
C ASN A 31 -12.20 2.91 -11.03
N SER A 32 -13.12 3.47 -11.82
CA SER A 32 -13.05 4.84 -12.35
C SER A 32 -13.87 5.84 -11.54
N SER A 33 -14.26 5.49 -10.31
CA SER A 33 -15.04 6.36 -9.42
C SER A 33 -14.20 7.54 -8.94
N ASN A 34 -14.75 8.74 -9.08
CA ASN A 34 -14.12 9.94 -8.52
C ASN A 34 -14.25 10.00 -6.99
N ALA A 35 -15.10 9.16 -6.40
CA ALA A 35 -15.36 9.13 -4.95
C ALA A 35 -14.19 8.54 -4.14
N ASN A 36 -13.11 8.11 -4.78
CA ASN A 36 -11.91 7.63 -4.10
C ASN A 36 -10.85 8.74 -3.91
N TRP A 37 -10.97 9.89 -4.57
CA TRP A 37 -10.00 10.97 -4.47
C TRP A 37 -10.40 11.97 -3.38
N PHE A 38 -9.56 12.13 -2.35
CA PHE A 38 -9.81 12.99 -1.18
C PHE A 38 -8.64 13.92 -0.89
N PRO A 39 -8.83 15.08 -0.23
CA PRO A 39 -7.72 15.89 0.25
C PRO A 39 -6.74 15.10 1.13
N GLY A 40 -5.45 15.18 0.79
CA GLY A 40 -4.37 14.48 1.47
C GLY A 40 -3.43 15.44 2.22
N VAL A 41 -2.29 14.90 2.68
CA VAL A 41 -1.22 15.69 3.32
C VAL A 41 -0.64 16.73 2.37
N SER A 42 -0.53 16.39 1.08
CA SER A 42 0.00 17.27 0.04
C SER A 42 -0.78 17.09 -1.25
N GLY A 43 -1.84 17.89 -1.44
CA GLY A 43 -2.75 17.76 -2.56
C GLY A 43 -3.89 16.78 -2.24
N ASN A 44 -4.04 15.73 -3.03
CA ASN A 44 -5.04 14.69 -2.83
C ASN A 44 -4.40 13.40 -2.26
N SER A 45 -5.25 12.39 -2.11
CA SER A 45 -4.97 11.05 -1.61
C SER A 45 -6.05 10.09 -2.12
N LEU A 46 -5.78 8.79 -2.03
CA LEU A 46 -6.77 7.76 -2.27
C LEU A 46 -7.42 7.31 -0.96
N PHE A 47 -8.74 7.26 -0.97
CA PHE A 47 -9.57 6.66 0.06
C PHE A 47 -9.90 5.22 -0.31
N PHE A 48 -9.69 4.31 0.64
CA PHE A 48 -10.03 2.89 0.54
C PHE A 48 -11.06 2.57 1.62
N ASP A 49 -12.13 1.88 1.24
CA ASP A 49 -13.24 1.51 2.12
C ASP A 49 -12.93 0.32 3.06
N GLY A 50 -11.76 -0.30 2.90
CA GLY A 50 -11.32 -1.45 3.68
C GLY A 50 -11.82 -2.82 3.18
N ASN A 51 -12.58 -2.88 2.07
CA ASN A 51 -13.15 -4.12 1.57
C ASN A 51 -12.29 -4.76 0.47
N ASN A 52 -12.26 -4.14 -0.72
CA ASN A 52 -11.65 -4.75 -1.91
C ASN A 52 -10.99 -3.73 -2.85
N GLN A 53 -10.75 -2.52 -2.36
CA GLN A 53 -10.16 -1.45 -3.16
C GLN A 53 -8.65 -1.47 -3.00
N PHE A 54 -7.93 -1.33 -4.11
CA PHE A 54 -6.47 -1.30 -4.13
C PHE A 54 -5.96 -0.62 -5.39
N VAL A 55 -4.70 -0.17 -5.35
CA VAL A 55 -3.98 0.24 -6.55
C VAL A 55 -3.11 -0.93 -7.00
N LYS A 56 -3.35 -1.42 -8.22
CA LYS A 56 -2.44 -2.35 -8.87
C LYS A 56 -1.28 -1.55 -9.47
N MET A 57 -0.05 -1.85 -9.04
CA MET A 57 1.15 -1.28 -9.63
C MET A 57 1.37 -1.83 -11.04
N ALA A 58 2.02 -1.05 -11.91
CA ALA A 58 2.54 -1.56 -13.17
C ALA A 58 3.60 -2.65 -12.94
N ASP A 59 3.81 -3.50 -13.95
CA ASP A 59 4.89 -4.49 -13.94
C ASP A 59 6.26 -3.78 -13.87
N GLY A 60 7.25 -4.42 -13.26
CA GLY A 60 8.60 -3.85 -13.04
C GLY A 60 9.10 -3.89 -11.60
N PHE A 61 8.34 -4.53 -10.70
CA PHE A 61 8.68 -4.75 -9.29
C PHE A 61 8.95 -6.25 -9.02
N ASP A 62 9.83 -6.86 -9.81
CA ASP A 62 10.10 -8.31 -9.82
C ASP A 62 11.44 -8.70 -9.17
N ASN A 63 12.32 -7.73 -8.89
CA ASN A 63 13.63 -7.98 -8.30
C ASN A 63 13.98 -6.98 -7.18
N PHE A 64 14.06 -7.49 -5.95
CA PHE A 64 14.44 -6.74 -4.75
C PHE A 64 15.75 -7.22 -4.13
N SER A 65 16.60 -7.95 -4.88
CA SER A 65 17.87 -8.50 -4.38
C SER A 65 18.88 -7.47 -3.89
N GLN A 66 18.75 -6.21 -4.32
CA GLN A 66 19.57 -5.08 -3.87
C GLN A 66 18.96 -4.31 -2.70
N GLY A 67 17.87 -4.84 -2.12
CA GLY A 67 17.09 -4.16 -1.10
C GLY A 67 15.92 -3.36 -1.69
N LEU A 68 15.12 -2.81 -0.80
CA LEU A 68 13.94 -2.02 -1.11
C LEU A 68 13.88 -0.86 -0.12
N SER A 69 13.29 0.26 -0.52
CA SER A 69 12.85 1.28 0.42
C SER A 69 11.47 1.77 0.02
N VAL A 70 10.60 1.88 0.99
CA VAL A 70 9.21 2.32 0.82
C VAL A 70 8.97 3.47 1.76
N SER A 71 8.31 4.53 1.29
CA SER A 71 7.70 5.52 2.16
C SER A 71 6.33 5.96 1.65
N MET A 72 5.41 6.22 2.57
CA MET A 72 4.06 6.68 2.26
C MET A 72 3.44 7.44 3.43
N TRP A 73 2.47 8.30 3.11
CA TRP A 73 1.54 8.86 4.08
C TRP A 73 0.29 7.99 4.16
N VAL A 74 -0.13 7.64 5.37
CA VAL A 74 -1.33 6.82 5.61
C VAL A 74 -2.16 7.45 6.72
N LYS A 75 -3.49 7.42 6.55
CA LYS A 75 -4.45 7.76 7.60
C LYS A 75 -5.45 6.62 7.71
N LYS A 76 -5.51 5.99 8.88
CA LYS A 76 -6.36 4.83 9.15
C LYS A 76 -7.59 5.24 9.96
N SER A 77 -8.78 4.82 9.57
CA SER A 77 -10.03 5.18 10.28
C SER A 77 -10.47 4.16 11.34
N GLU A 78 -9.92 2.94 11.32
CA GLU A 78 -10.31 1.84 12.21
C GLU A 78 -9.17 0.84 12.43
N HIS A 79 -9.25 0.02 13.48
CA HIS A 79 -8.38 -1.15 13.63
C HIS A 79 -9.04 -2.38 13.03
N ASN A 80 -8.64 -2.73 11.82
CA ASN A 80 -8.94 -4.01 11.18
C ASN A 80 -7.70 -4.91 11.18
N SER A 81 -7.95 -6.21 11.11
CA SER A 81 -6.90 -7.23 11.09
C SER A 81 -6.32 -7.36 9.69
N TYR A 82 -5.00 -7.28 9.59
CA TYR A 82 -4.24 -7.60 8.37
C TYR A 82 -4.53 -6.77 7.11
N PRO A 83 -4.92 -5.48 7.18
CA PRO A 83 -5.01 -4.63 5.99
C PRO A 83 -3.63 -4.47 5.34
N ARG A 84 -3.59 -4.48 4.01
CA ARG A 84 -2.36 -4.33 3.23
C ARG A 84 -2.10 -2.86 2.93
N LEU A 85 -0.91 -2.39 3.28
CA LEU A 85 -0.39 -1.12 2.77
C LEU A 85 0.41 -1.35 1.49
N ILE A 86 1.23 -2.41 1.49
CA ILE A 86 1.89 -2.93 0.30
C ILE A 86 1.81 -4.45 0.31
N ASP A 87 1.60 -5.00 -0.87
CA ASP A 87 1.68 -6.42 -1.15
C ASP A 87 2.41 -6.63 -2.49
N PHE A 88 3.70 -6.93 -2.41
CA PHE A 88 4.46 -7.46 -3.55
C PHE A 88 4.54 -8.97 -3.38
N GLY A 89 3.45 -9.65 -3.69
CA GLY A 89 3.32 -11.09 -3.51
C GLY A 89 2.83 -11.81 -4.75
N ASP A 90 3.25 -13.07 -4.88
CA ASP A 90 2.83 -14.00 -5.94
C ASP A 90 1.78 -15.00 -5.42
N GLY A 91 0.89 -14.53 -4.54
CA GLY A 91 -0.15 -15.33 -3.91
C GLY A 91 0.20 -15.84 -2.52
N GLU A 92 -0.70 -16.66 -1.97
CA GLU A 92 -0.57 -17.17 -0.61
C GLU A 92 0.62 -18.14 -0.49
N SER A 93 1.38 -18.03 0.60
CA SER A 93 2.53 -18.91 0.90
C SER A 93 3.58 -18.95 -0.22
N ASN A 94 3.87 -17.79 -0.79
CA ASN A 94 4.78 -17.61 -1.91
C ASN A 94 5.83 -16.53 -1.61
N ASN A 95 6.66 -16.21 -2.60
CA ASN A 95 7.64 -15.13 -2.50
C ASN A 95 6.92 -13.77 -2.34
N ASN A 96 6.93 -13.24 -1.12
CA ASN A 96 6.12 -12.08 -0.76
C ASN A 96 6.92 -11.04 0.02
N ILE A 97 6.71 -9.77 -0.28
CA ILE A 97 7.13 -8.63 0.56
C ILE A 97 5.86 -7.86 0.94
N VAL A 98 5.54 -7.84 2.23
CA VAL A 98 4.27 -7.28 2.71
C VAL A 98 4.50 -6.31 3.86
N LEU A 99 3.92 -5.11 3.73
CA LEU A 99 3.75 -4.14 4.81
C LEU A 99 2.26 -4.09 5.18
N THR A 100 1.96 -4.37 6.43
CA THR A 100 0.59 -4.57 6.91
C THR A 100 0.44 -4.11 8.37
N TYR A 101 -0.80 -4.08 8.86
CA TYR A 101 -1.09 -3.94 10.28
C TYR A 101 -1.42 -5.30 10.91
N LYS A 102 -1.02 -5.50 12.16
CA LYS A 102 -1.52 -6.58 13.01
C LYS A 102 -2.92 -6.25 13.54
N SER A 103 -3.59 -7.26 14.10
CA SER A 103 -4.93 -7.12 14.69
C SER A 103 -4.98 -6.17 15.89
N ASP A 104 -3.86 -5.98 16.58
CA ASP A 104 -3.67 -5.04 17.70
C ASP A 104 -3.39 -3.60 17.24
N GLY A 105 -3.25 -3.35 15.92
CA GLY A 105 -3.04 -2.03 15.35
C GLY A 105 -1.58 -1.64 15.12
N ASP A 106 -0.64 -2.46 15.58
CA ASP A 106 0.79 -2.30 15.31
C ASP A 106 1.12 -2.60 13.84
N PHE A 107 2.23 -2.07 13.35
CA PHE A 107 2.73 -2.42 12.03
C PHE A 107 3.49 -3.73 12.02
N LYS A 108 3.46 -4.38 10.87
CA LYS A 108 4.28 -5.54 10.55
C LYS A 108 4.83 -5.41 9.14
N TYR A 109 6.14 -5.53 9.03
CA TYR A 109 6.83 -5.79 7.77
C TYR A 109 7.33 -7.21 7.79
N HIS A 110 7.07 -7.99 6.73
CA HIS A 110 7.63 -9.32 6.61
C HIS A 110 7.92 -9.76 5.18
N THR A 111 8.88 -10.66 5.04
CA THR A 111 9.32 -11.24 3.77
C THR A 111 9.19 -12.76 3.79
N PHE A 112 8.79 -13.34 2.67
CA PHE A 112 8.70 -14.78 2.45
C PHE A 112 9.51 -15.21 1.23
N ASP A 113 10.14 -16.38 1.33
CA ASP A 113 10.69 -17.16 0.20
C ASP A 113 9.97 -18.52 0.19
N GLY A 114 9.02 -18.64 -0.73
CA GLY A 114 7.99 -19.68 -0.73
C GLY A 114 7.20 -19.68 0.58
N THR A 115 7.17 -20.82 1.26
CA THR A 115 6.51 -20.99 2.57
C THR A 115 7.35 -20.52 3.75
N THR A 116 8.61 -20.10 3.51
CA THR A 116 9.55 -19.74 4.58
C THR A 116 9.45 -18.25 4.89
N ASN A 117 9.16 -17.91 6.14
CA ASN A 117 9.26 -16.53 6.62
C ASN A 117 10.74 -16.19 6.86
N ASN A 118 11.26 -15.23 6.10
CA ASN A 118 12.67 -14.81 6.13
C ASN A 118 12.94 -13.60 7.02
N GLY A 119 11.92 -13.02 7.62
CA GLY A 119 12.07 -11.90 8.52
C GLY A 119 10.75 -11.21 8.80
N GLN A 120 10.53 -10.87 10.06
CA GLN A 120 9.41 -10.05 10.51
C GLN A 120 9.94 -8.95 11.42
N THR A 121 9.54 -7.71 11.14
CA THR A 121 9.73 -6.59 12.06
C THR A 121 8.37 -6.08 12.47
N ASP A 122 8.08 -6.18 13.77
CA ASP A 122 6.91 -5.57 14.37
C ASP A 122 7.31 -4.21 14.94
N TYR A 123 6.52 -3.19 14.61
CA TYR A 123 6.69 -1.86 15.21
C TYR A 123 5.57 -1.64 16.22
N VAL A 124 5.99 -1.37 17.45
CA VAL A 124 5.11 -1.09 18.59
C VAL A 124 4.96 0.42 18.69
N ASP A 125 3.83 0.93 18.20
CA ASP A 125 3.31 2.27 18.45
C ASP A 125 2.03 2.38 17.62
N ILE A 126 0.92 1.97 18.23
CA ILE A 126 -0.40 1.98 17.57
C ILE A 126 -0.68 3.42 17.12
N PRO A 127 -0.76 3.70 15.80
CA PRO A 127 -1.03 5.05 15.33
C PRO A 127 -2.40 5.50 15.80
N GLN A 128 -2.53 6.78 16.15
CA GLN A 128 -3.84 7.36 16.39
C GLN A 128 -4.69 7.23 15.12
N LEU A 129 -5.92 6.75 15.30
CA LEU A 129 -6.89 6.70 14.22
C LEU A 129 -7.22 8.12 13.78
N ASN A 130 -7.46 8.25 12.48
CA ASN A 130 -7.83 9.48 11.79
C ASN A 130 -6.74 10.56 11.73
N ASP A 131 -5.50 10.21 12.07
CA ASP A 131 -4.34 11.07 11.86
C ASP A 131 -3.43 10.56 10.75
N TRP A 132 -2.81 11.51 10.05
CA TRP A 132 -1.83 11.21 9.02
C TRP A 132 -0.49 10.89 9.67
N ILE A 133 0.09 9.76 9.27
CA ILE A 133 1.44 9.36 9.66
C ILE A 133 2.27 9.07 8.41
N ASN A 134 3.55 9.40 8.48
CA ASN A 134 4.51 8.96 7.47
C ASN A 134 5.16 7.67 7.94
N ILE A 135 5.13 6.66 7.08
CA ILE A 135 5.77 5.37 7.31
C ILE A 135 6.94 5.30 6.34
N ALA A 136 8.08 4.80 6.81
CA ALA A 136 9.23 4.46 5.99
C ALA A 136 9.82 3.11 6.43
N VAL A 137 10.11 2.24 5.46
CA VAL A 137 10.68 0.90 5.68
C VAL A 137 11.82 0.67 4.68
N THR A 138 12.90 0.02 5.12
CA THR A 138 14.09 -0.31 4.32
C THR A 138 14.55 -1.73 4.60
#